data_AF-A0A8C3NC37-F1
#
_entry.id   AF-A0A8C3NC37-F1
#
_cell.length_a   1.000
_cell.length_b   1.000
_cell.length_c   1.000
_cell.angle_alpha   90.00
_cell.angle_beta   90.00
_cell.angle_gamma   90.00
#
_symmetry.space_group_name_H-M   'P 1'
#
loop_
_entity.id
_entity.type
_entity.pdbx_description
1 polymer ?
#
loop_
_entity_poly.entity_id
_entity_poly.type
_entity_poly.pdbx_seq_one_letter_code
_entity_poly.pdbx_strand_id
1 'polypeptide(L)'
;MSAGRPFRGCACFFTDNIFVGRFGLHVRYRDEPQLRRDHGRALRERGCRSEEQFREVLREIEAEVQRRKQLPHQSVERRAIISKCYKPKHPELYTLQDSFLAPEFLEIERFCTSPGADLQGLLSYLESFSDKRIYRLPVFTEQFCQALLEELENFEQSDMPKGRPNTMNNYGVLLNELGMDERLVTPLRERLRPLTALLYPELGGACLDSHRAFVVKYALHEDLDLSSHYDNAEVTLNVSLGKEFTEGNLYFGEFNQDPSPVPQYIEVEHVWGRGLLHRGGQVHGALPIASGERWNLIVWMRSSAIRNRLCPMCRRKPELVEAEGFGDGFTEGEEQPQTVSVCALG
;
A
#
# COMPACT_ATOMS: atom_id res chain seq x y z
N MET A 1 1.95 -21.82 -16.25
CA MET A 1 2.63 -20.64 -15.68
C MET A 1 3.70 -20.22 -16.67
N SER A 2 3.48 -19.19 -17.47
CA SER A 2 4.63 -18.48 -18.05
C SER A 2 5.34 -17.88 -16.85
N ALA A 3 6.61 -18.22 -16.61
CA ALA A 3 7.37 -17.59 -15.54
C ALA A 3 7.39 -16.08 -15.82
N GLY A 4 6.53 -15.34 -15.12
CA GLY A 4 6.47 -13.89 -15.23
C GLY A 4 7.84 -13.32 -14.87
N ARG A 5 8.20 -12.19 -15.49
CA ARG A 5 9.45 -11.51 -15.14
C ARG A 5 9.46 -11.22 -13.64
N PRO A 6 10.58 -11.41 -12.94
CA PRO A 6 10.64 -11.15 -11.50
C PRO A 6 10.39 -9.67 -11.24
N PHE A 7 9.56 -9.38 -10.24
CA PHE A 7 9.39 -8.01 -9.76
C PHE A 7 10.65 -7.55 -9.00
N ARG A 8 10.91 -6.25 -9.06
CA ARG A 8 12.10 -5.60 -8.51
C ARG A 8 11.70 -4.46 -7.57
N GLY A 9 12.67 -4.02 -6.77
CA GLY A 9 12.61 -2.79 -5.99
C GLY A 9 13.41 -1.67 -6.66
N CYS A 10 13.35 -0.46 -6.09
CA CYS A 10 14.24 0.64 -6.47
C CYS A 10 15.31 0.84 -5.40
N ALA A 11 16.59 0.97 -5.79
CA ALA A 11 17.72 1.16 -4.87
C ALA A 11 17.58 2.38 -3.96
N CYS A 12 16.73 3.36 -4.35
CA CYS A 12 16.44 4.51 -3.50
C CYS A 12 15.83 4.13 -2.15
N PHE A 13 15.23 2.94 -2.02
CA PHE A 13 14.77 2.42 -0.74
C PHE A 13 15.90 2.37 0.30
N PHE A 14 17.15 2.17 -0.12
CA PHE A 14 18.30 2.10 0.78
C PHE A 14 19.00 3.46 1.01
N THR A 15 18.67 4.48 0.22
CA THR A 15 19.41 5.76 0.24
C THR A 15 18.54 6.98 0.50
N ASP A 16 17.25 6.94 0.16
CA ASP A 16 16.36 8.10 0.21
C ASP A 16 15.31 7.94 1.33
N ASN A 17 14.75 9.07 1.77
CA ASN A 17 13.69 9.14 2.79
C ASN A 17 14.06 8.40 4.09
N ILE A 18 15.30 8.53 4.55
CA ILE A 18 15.72 8.00 5.86
C ILE A 18 15.36 9.03 6.92
N PHE A 19 14.47 8.67 7.84
CA PHE A 19 14.02 9.58 8.89
C PHE A 19 15.02 9.59 10.05
N VAL A 20 15.51 10.77 10.41
CA VAL A 20 16.32 11.02 11.58
C VAL A 20 15.40 11.58 12.67
N GLY A 21 14.89 10.69 13.53
CA GLY A 21 13.83 10.99 14.48
C GLY A 21 14.21 12.08 15.48
N ARG A 22 15.46 12.07 15.95
CA ARG A 22 15.98 13.09 16.88
C ARG A 22 15.82 14.53 16.37
N PHE A 23 15.87 14.71 15.05
CA PHE A 23 15.85 16.04 14.42
C PHE A 23 14.62 16.25 13.52
N GLY A 24 13.69 15.29 13.48
CA GLY A 24 12.49 15.38 12.64
C GLY A 24 12.81 15.67 11.17
N LEU A 25 13.84 15.02 10.61
CA LEU A 25 14.35 15.31 9.28
C LEU A 25 14.50 14.04 8.44
N HIS A 26 13.95 14.05 7.24
CA HIS A 26 14.28 13.04 6.23
C HIS A 26 15.56 13.43 5.49
N VAL A 27 16.46 12.47 5.33
CA VAL A 27 17.74 12.65 4.64
C VAL A 27 17.92 11.64 3.52
N ARG A 28 18.78 12.01 2.56
CA ARG A 28 19.42 11.07 1.65
C ARG A 28 20.80 10.72 2.20
N TYR A 29 21.12 9.42 2.23
CA TYR A 29 22.40 8.90 2.68
C TYR A 29 23.03 7.96 1.65
N ARG A 30 24.27 8.26 1.26
CA ARG A 30 25.17 7.34 0.53
C ARG A 30 26.45 7.10 1.31
N ASP A 31 27.00 8.17 1.85
CA ASP A 31 28.22 8.19 2.64
C ASP A 31 28.21 9.42 3.56
N GLU A 32 29.06 9.39 4.60
CA GLU A 32 29.21 10.50 5.54
C GLU A 32 29.56 11.84 4.85
N PRO A 33 30.53 11.91 3.91
CA PRO A 33 30.84 13.15 3.20
C PRO A 33 29.62 13.77 2.50
N GLN A 34 28.78 12.98 1.86
CA GLN A 34 27.54 13.43 1.23
C GLN A 34 26.54 13.95 2.25
N LEU A 35 26.33 13.23 3.36
CA LEU A 35 25.42 13.68 4.41
C LEU A 35 25.83 15.04 4.98
N ARG A 36 27.14 15.22 5.24
CA ARG A 36 27.69 16.49 5.73
C ARG A 36 27.46 17.64 4.75
N ARG A 37 27.70 17.40 3.45
CA ARG A 37 27.50 18.41 2.40
C ARG A 37 26.03 18.79 2.24
N ASP A 38 25.15 17.79 2.12
CA ASP A 38 23.77 18.01 1.68
C ASP A 38 22.84 18.37 2.85
N HIS A 39 23.07 17.78 4.04
CA HIS A 39 22.17 17.92 5.20
C HIS A 39 22.83 18.55 6.43
N GLY A 40 24.16 18.76 6.44
CA GLY A 40 24.87 19.27 7.61
C GLY A 40 24.37 20.64 8.10
N ARG A 41 23.96 21.53 7.19
CA ARG A 41 23.34 22.81 7.56
C ARG A 41 21.98 22.62 8.26
N ALA A 42 21.09 21.84 7.66
CA ALA A 42 19.75 21.59 8.19
C ALA A 42 19.80 20.89 9.56
N LEU A 43 20.73 19.94 9.73
CA LEU A 43 20.98 19.27 11.01
C LEU A 43 21.48 20.24 12.08
N ARG A 44 22.42 21.14 11.76
CA ARG A 44 22.89 22.19 12.70
C ARG A 44 21.78 23.14 13.11
N GLU A 45 20.95 23.58 12.15
CA GLU A 45 19.79 24.44 12.40
C GLU A 45 18.77 23.76 13.33
N ARG A 46 18.69 22.42 13.30
CA ARG A 46 17.84 21.58 14.17
C ARG A 46 18.51 21.15 15.48
N GLY A 47 19.74 21.59 15.75
CA GLY A 47 20.39 21.37 17.04
C GLY A 47 21.54 20.35 17.06
N CYS A 48 21.90 19.73 15.93
CA CYS A 48 23.09 18.89 15.81
C CYS A 48 24.35 19.77 15.73
N ARG A 49 24.86 20.23 16.88
CA ARG A 49 25.94 21.24 17.00
C ARG A 49 27.31 20.67 17.34
N SER A 50 27.42 19.39 17.71
CA SER A 50 28.70 18.74 18.01
C SER A 50 29.00 17.56 17.08
N GLU A 51 30.28 17.22 16.95
CA GLU A 51 30.73 16.01 16.22
C GLU A 51 30.27 14.71 16.91
N GLU A 52 29.98 14.75 18.20
CA GLU A 52 29.36 13.62 18.90
C GLU A 52 27.91 13.42 18.46
N GLN A 53 27.10 14.48 18.46
CA GLN A 53 25.72 14.42 17.97
C GLN A 53 25.66 13.99 16.51
N PHE A 54 26.60 14.45 15.67
CA PHE A 54 26.65 14.02 14.28
C PHE A 54 26.99 12.53 14.14
N ARG A 55 27.89 12.00 14.97
CA ARG A 55 28.19 10.56 15.02
C ARG A 55 26.98 9.73 15.46
N GLU A 56 26.15 10.24 16.35
CA GLU A 56 24.88 9.58 16.71
C GLU A 56 23.90 9.55 15.53
N VAL A 57 23.78 10.66 14.78
CA VAL A 57 22.96 10.71 13.56
C VAL A 57 23.43 9.69 12.53
N LEU A 58 24.74 9.58 12.31
CA LEU A 58 25.30 8.58 11.40
C LEU A 58 24.93 7.16 11.85
N ARG A 59 25.07 6.83 13.15
CA ARG A 59 24.69 5.51 13.67
C ARG A 59 23.21 5.21 13.47
N GLU A 60 22.33 6.18 13.70
CA GLU A 60 20.88 6.05 13.48
C GLU A 60 20.57 5.74 12.01
N ILE A 61 21.15 6.52 11.09
CA ILE A 61 21.00 6.35 9.65
C ILE A 61 21.53 4.99 9.19
N GLU A 62 22.74 4.62 9.61
CA GLU A 62 23.36 3.35 9.22
C GLU A 62 22.57 2.17 9.75
N ALA A 63 22.08 2.23 10.99
CA ALA A 63 21.21 1.20 11.55
C ALA A 63 19.92 1.05 10.73
N GLU A 64 19.29 2.15 10.32
CA GLU A 64 18.09 2.11 9.47
C GLU A 64 18.39 1.52 8.08
N VAL A 65 19.52 1.89 7.46
CA VAL A 65 19.94 1.31 6.16
C VAL A 65 20.19 -0.19 6.29
N GLN A 66 20.86 -0.64 7.35
CA GLN A 66 21.09 -2.06 7.59
C GLN A 66 19.78 -2.81 7.85
N ARG A 67 18.86 -2.21 8.64
CA ARG A 67 17.52 -2.77 8.85
C ARG A 67 16.79 -2.95 7.52
N ARG A 68 16.76 -1.91 6.66
CA ARG A 68 16.13 -1.99 5.33
C ARG A 68 16.71 -3.10 4.45
N LYS A 69 18.04 -3.30 4.47
CA LYS A 69 18.71 -4.39 3.74
C LYS A 69 18.36 -5.78 4.26
N GLN A 70 18.04 -5.92 5.55
CA GLN A 70 17.66 -7.20 6.14
C GLN A 70 16.19 -7.57 5.92
N LEU A 71 15.31 -6.60 5.62
CA LEU A 71 13.87 -6.83 5.49
C LEU A 71 13.48 -7.97 4.52
N PRO A 72 14.05 -8.07 3.30
CA PRO A 72 13.70 -9.15 2.39
C PRO A 72 14.02 -10.54 2.97
N HIS A 73 15.23 -10.70 3.51
CA HIS A 73 15.67 -11.95 4.13
C HIS A 73 14.79 -12.35 5.32
N GLN A 74 14.48 -11.38 6.19
CA GLN A 74 13.60 -11.63 7.34
C GLN A 74 12.18 -12.02 6.89
N SER A 75 11.65 -11.42 5.82
CA SER A 75 10.33 -11.78 5.30
C SER A 75 10.30 -13.22 4.75
N VAL A 76 11.35 -13.64 4.04
CA VAL A 76 11.51 -15.02 3.56
C VAL A 76 11.57 -16.01 4.73
N GLU A 77 12.35 -15.69 5.76
CA GLU A 77 12.47 -16.53 6.95
C GLU A 77 11.11 -16.67 7.67
N ARG A 78 10.41 -15.56 7.89
CA ARG A 78 9.06 -15.57 8.49
C ARG A 78 8.10 -16.43 7.67
N ARG A 79 8.03 -16.23 6.37
CA ARG A 79 7.20 -17.04 5.45
C ARG A 79 7.50 -18.52 5.54
N ALA A 80 8.79 -18.88 5.58
CA ALA A 80 9.20 -20.27 5.68
C ALA A 80 8.79 -20.91 7.02
N ILE A 81 8.78 -20.14 8.12
CA ILE A 81 8.31 -20.60 9.43
C ILE A 81 6.78 -20.70 9.44
N ILE A 82 6.08 -19.64 9.03
CA ILE A 82 4.61 -19.55 9.01
C ILE A 82 4.04 -20.70 8.18
N SER A 83 4.51 -20.88 6.94
CA SER A 83 4.00 -21.93 6.05
C SER A 83 4.16 -23.36 6.59
N LYS A 84 5.14 -23.59 7.48
CA LYS A 84 5.39 -24.91 8.08
C LYS A 84 4.67 -25.13 9.40
N CYS A 85 4.52 -24.06 10.19
CA CYS A 85 4.15 -24.18 11.60
C CYS A 85 2.76 -23.63 11.91
N TYR A 86 2.26 -22.67 11.13
CA TYR A 86 0.94 -22.07 11.36
C TYR A 86 -0.17 -23.01 10.90
N LYS A 87 -1.25 -23.07 11.68
CA LYS A 87 -2.46 -23.82 11.34
C LYS A 87 -3.61 -22.85 11.11
N PRO A 88 -4.01 -22.63 9.84
CA PRO A 88 -5.14 -21.77 9.52
C PRO A 88 -6.41 -22.24 10.23
N LYS A 89 -7.17 -21.30 10.78
CA LYS A 89 -8.51 -21.52 11.31
C LYS A 89 -9.52 -21.62 10.18
N HIS A 90 -9.32 -20.83 9.12
CA HIS A 90 -10.14 -20.77 7.92
C HIS A 90 -9.32 -21.03 6.64
N PRO A 91 -8.92 -22.30 6.36
CA PRO A 91 -8.14 -22.65 5.17
C PRO A 91 -8.78 -22.24 3.84
N GLU A 92 -10.11 -22.15 3.79
CA GLU A 92 -10.90 -21.75 2.62
C GLU A 92 -10.63 -20.31 2.17
N LEU A 93 -10.16 -19.43 3.06
CA LEU A 93 -9.91 -18.02 2.75
C LEU A 93 -8.65 -17.80 1.90
N TYR A 94 -7.78 -18.82 1.80
CA TYR A 94 -6.51 -18.72 1.08
C TYR A 94 -6.68 -18.84 -0.45
N THR A 95 -7.91 -18.93 -0.95
CA THR A 95 -8.24 -18.91 -2.37
C THR A 95 -9.52 -18.09 -2.56
N LEU A 96 -9.49 -17.07 -3.42
CA LEU A 96 -10.65 -16.22 -3.67
C LEU A 96 -11.81 -17.04 -4.25
N GLN A 97 -13.00 -16.84 -3.69
CA GLN A 97 -14.24 -17.44 -4.16
C GLN A 97 -15.26 -16.34 -4.44
N ASP A 98 -16.17 -16.56 -5.39
CA ASP A 98 -17.24 -15.59 -5.70
C ASP A 98 -18.13 -15.31 -4.48
N SER A 99 -18.35 -16.30 -3.62
CA SER A 99 -19.11 -16.17 -2.37
C SER A 99 -18.49 -15.20 -1.36
N PHE A 100 -17.21 -14.85 -1.52
CA PHE A 100 -16.55 -13.88 -0.66
C PHE A 100 -16.87 -12.44 -1.05
N LEU A 101 -17.26 -12.22 -2.31
CA LEU A 101 -17.50 -10.91 -2.86
C LEU A 101 -18.97 -10.52 -2.71
N ALA A 102 -19.21 -9.24 -2.47
CA ALA A 102 -20.55 -8.70 -2.45
C ALA A 102 -21.24 -8.93 -3.81
N PRO A 103 -22.53 -9.31 -3.86
CA PRO A 103 -23.26 -9.48 -5.13
C PRO A 103 -23.16 -8.25 -6.05
N GLU A 104 -23.18 -7.06 -5.46
CA GLU A 104 -23.03 -5.78 -6.15
C GLU A 104 -21.61 -5.59 -6.74
N PHE A 105 -20.58 -6.12 -6.09
CA PHE A 105 -19.23 -6.13 -6.68
C PHE A 105 -19.20 -6.95 -7.97
N LEU A 106 -19.87 -8.12 -7.96
CA LEU A 106 -19.98 -8.99 -9.14
C LEU A 106 -20.78 -8.30 -10.27
N GLU A 107 -21.80 -7.51 -9.93
CA GLU A 107 -22.53 -6.67 -10.90
C GLU A 107 -21.63 -5.60 -11.52
N ILE A 108 -20.86 -4.89 -10.69
CA ILE A 108 -19.92 -3.87 -11.15
C ILE A 108 -18.87 -4.47 -12.09
N GLU A 109 -18.30 -5.62 -11.74
CA GLU A 109 -17.33 -6.32 -12.57
C GLU A 109 -17.94 -6.75 -13.91
N ARG A 110 -19.14 -7.34 -13.89
CA ARG A 110 -19.86 -7.70 -15.13
C ARG A 110 -20.13 -6.48 -16.00
N PHE A 111 -20.51 -5.35 -15.41
CA PHE A 111 -20.66 -4.09 -16.14
C PHE A 111 -19.33 -3.66 -16.76
N CYS A 112 -18.25 -3.57 -15.98
CA CYS A 112 -16.94 -3.08 -16.44
C CYS A 112 -16.29 -3.97 -17.50
N THR A 113 -16.69 -5.23 -17.60
CA THR A 113 -16.20 -6.19 -18.62
C THR A 113 -17.13 -6.30 -19.84
N SER A 114 -18.28 -5.63 -19.81
CA SER A 114 -19.25 -5.65 -20.92
C SER A 114 -18.86 -4.71 -22.06
N PRO A 115 -19.27 -5.00 -23.31
CA PRO A 115 -19.12 -4.06 -24.43
C PRO A 115 -19.89 -2.76 -24.16
N GLY A 116 -19.20 -1.62 -24.26
CA GLY A 116 -19.81 -0.31 -24.01
C GLY A 116 -19.73 0.17 -22.56
N ALA A 117 -19.05 -0.56 -21.68
CA ALA A 117 -18.72 -0.08 -20.35
C ALA A 117 -17.95 1.24 -20.42
N ASP A 118 -18.43 2.24 -19.68
CA ASP A 118 -17.81 3.55 -19.61
C ASP A 118 -17.77 4.07 -18.17
N LEU A 119 -17.06 5.19 -17.98
CA LEU A 119 -16.92 5.80 -16.67
C LEU A 119 -18.27 6.24 -16.09
N GLN A 120 -19.15 6.81 -16.92
CA GLN A 120 -20.43 7.35 -16.43
C GLN A 120 -21.35 6.26 -15.90
N GLY A 121 -21.43 5.13 -16.61
CA GLY A 121 -22.16 3.95 -16.17
C GLY A 121 -21.56 3.36 -14.91
N LEU A 122 -20.22 3.26 -14.81
CA LEU A 122 -19.56 2.77 -13.60
C LEU A 122 -19.87 3.65 -12.39
N LEU A 123 -19.82 4.98 -12.54
CA LEU A 123 -20.12 5.92 -11.46
C LEU A 123 -21.55 5.78 -10.90
N SER A 124 -22.49 5.20 -11.65
CA SER A 124 -23.83 4.93 -11.13
C SER A 124 -23.89 3.82 -10.06
N TYR A 125 -22.84 2.98 -9.98
CA TYR A 125 -22.70 1.94 -8.96
C TYR A 125 -21.88 2.39 -7.74
N LEU A 126 -21.23 3.55 -7.80
CA LEU A 126 -20.22 3.97 -6.82
C LEU A 126 -20.69 5.22 -6.07
N GLU A 127 -20.23 5.35 -4.84
CA GLU A 127 -20.34 6.62 -4.12
C GLU A 127 -19.04 7.42 -4.33
N SER A 128 -19.16 8.65 -4.85
CA SER A 128 -18.01 9.51 -5.16
C SER A 128 -17.82 10.59 -4.10
N PHE A 129 -16.61 10.70 -3.58
CA PHE A 129 -16.24 11.72 -2.61
C PHE A 129 -15.37 12.77 -3.29
N SER A 130 -15.94 13.96 -3.48
CA SER A 130 -15.32 15.11 -4.15
C SER A 130 -14.90 14.87 -5.60
N ASP A 131 -14.34 15.91 -6.21
CA ASP A 131 -13.65 15.88 -7.50
C ASP A 131 -12.29 15.16 -7.45
N LYS A 132 -11.84 14.74 -6.26
CA LYS A 132 -10.55 14.07 -6.04
C LYS A 132 -10.53 12.58 -6.40
N ARG A 133 -11.63 12.04 -6.94
CA ARG A 133 -11.74 10.66 -7.46
C ARG A 133 -11.48 9.59 -6.39
N ILE A 134 -12.12 9.77 -5.24
CA ILE A 134 -12.20 8.79 -4.18
C ILE A 134 -13.56 8.12 -4.30
N TYR A 135 -13.58 6.79 -4.42
CA TYR A 135 -14.81 6.04 -4.67
C TYR A 135 -15.02 4.98 -3.61
N ARG A 136 -16.23 4.91 -3.06
CA ARG A 136 -16.65 3.79 -2.20
C ARG A 136 -17.45 2.78 -3.00
N LEU A 137 -17.13 1.51 -2.82
CA LEU A 137 -17.80 0.38 -3.46
C LEU A 137 -18.00 -0.79 -2.49
N PRO A 138 -19.06 -1.58 -2.64
CA PRO A 138 -19.16 -2.88 -1.96
C PRO A 138 -18.06 -3.80 -2.50
N VAL A 139 -17.38 -4.53 -1.61
CA VAL A 139 -16.29 -5.44 -2.02
C VAL A 139 -16.57 -6.85 -1.52
N PHE A 140 -16.75 -7.02 -0.22
CA PHE A 140 -16.90 -8.33 0.40
C PHE A 140 -18.24 -8.51 1.08
N THR A 141 -18.65 -9.75 1.24
CA THR A 141 -19.75 -10.13 2.13
C THR A 141 -19.35 -9.96 3.59
N GLU A 142 -20.32 -9.72 4.48
CA GLU A 142 -20.08 -9.66 5.92
C GLU A 142 -19.53 -10.99 6.44
N GLN A 143 -20.01 -12.12 5.90
CA GLN A 143 -19.56 -13.47 6.29
C GLN A 143 -18.07 -13.67 5.98
N PHE A 144 -17.60 -13.22 4.81
CA PHE A 144 -16.17 -13.27 4.49
C PHE A 144 -15.38 -12.34 5.40
N CYS A 145 -15.86 -11.12 5.64
CA CYS A 145 -15.16 -10.17 6.50
C CYS A 145 -15.00 -10.73 7.92
N GLN A 146 -16.05 -11.34 8.49
CA GLN A 146 -16.00 -11.99 9.78
C GLN A 146 -15.00 -13.17 9.79
N ALA A 147 -15.08 -14.08 8.82
CA ALA A 147 -14.17 -15.22 8.74
C ALA A 147 -12.70 -14.77 8.60
N LEU A 148 -12.45 -13.73 7.81
CA LEU A 148 -11.12 -13.15 7.65
C LEU A 148 -10.63 -12.52 8.97
N LEU A 149 -11.47 -11.77 9.69
CA LEU A 149 -11.10 -11.27 11.02
C LEU A 149 -10.74 -12.39 11.98
N GLU A 150 -11.54 -13.45 12.02
CA GLU A 150 -11.29 -14.60 12.89
C GLU A 150 -9.96 -15.33 12.55
N GLU A 151 -9.61 -15.44 11.27
CA GLU A 151 -8.31 -15.98 10.82
C GLU A 151 -7.15 -15.07 11.24
N LEU A 152 -7.30 -13.75 11.07
CA LEU A 152 -6.27 -12.78 11.41
C LEU A 152 -6.03 -12.70 12.92
N GLU A 153 -7.09 -12.74 13.72
CA GLU A 153 -6.99 -12.82 15.18
C GLU A 153 -6.30 -14.11 15.62
N ASN A 154 -6.64 -15.25 15.00
CA ASN A 154 -5.96 -16.52 15.24
C ASN A 154 -4.46 -16.44 14.91
N PHE A 155 -4.09 -15.74 13.83
CA PHE A 155 -2.68 -15.51 13.49
C PHE A 155 -1.99 -14.60 14.51
N GLU A 156 -2.64 -13.49 14.90
CA GLU A 156 -2.11 -12.54 15.89
C GLU A 156 -1.86 -13.21 17.25
N GLN A 157 -2.77 -14.08 17.69
CA GLN A 157 -2.66 -14.82 18.96
C GLN A 157 -1.67 -15.98 18.93
N SER A 158 -1.16 -16.35 17.75
CA SER A 158 -0.19 -17.45 17.61
C SER A 158 1.25 -17.01 17.92
N ASP A 159 2.13 -17.98 18.19
CA ASP A 159 3.59 -17.75 18.37
C ASP A 159 4.34 -17.53 17.03
N MET A 160 3.62 -17.39 15.91
CA MET A 160 4.26 -17.18 14.61
C MET A 160 4.97 -15.83 14.56
N PRO A 161 6.12 -15.75 13.85
CA PRO A 161 6.84 -14.50 13.71
C PRO A 161 6.04 -13.54 12.82
N LYS A 162 6.00 -12.26 13.19
CA LYS A 162 5.17 -11.24 12.52
C LYS A 162 6.02 -10.10 12.00
N GLY A 163 5.84 -9.74 10.73
CA GLY A 163 6.38 -8.53 10.14
C GLY A 163 5.45 -7.34 10.37
N ARG A 164 6.01 -6.12 10.44
CA ARG A 164 5.19 -4.91 10.50
C ARG A 164 4.50 -4.64 9.15
N PRO A 165 3.21 -4.26 9.13
CA PRO A 165 2.48 -3.98 7.88
C PRO A 165 3.15 -2.93 7.00
N ASN A 166 3.56 -1.82 7.62
CA ASN A 166 4.32 -0.74 7.00
C ASN A 166 5.20 -0.01 8.04
N THR A 167 5.86 1.07 7.65
CA THR A 167 6.78 1.83 8.52
C THR A 167 6.08 2.67 9.59
N MET A 168 4.79 2.92 9.45
CA MET A 168 3.99 3.81 10.30
C MET A 168 2.99 3.06 11.19
N ASN A 169 2.62 1.83 10.84
CA ASN A 169 1.81 0.94 11.68
C ASN A 169 2.68 -0.06 12.45
N ASN A 170 2.35 -0.29 13.71
CA ASN A 170 2.95 -1.29 14.56
C ASN A 170 2.16 -2.60 14.56
N TYR A 171 0.84 -2.53 14.35
CA TYR A 171 -0.08 -3.66 14.50
C TYR A 171 -0.80 -4.00 13.19
N GLY A 172 -0.94 -5.31 12.94
CA GLY A 172 -1.60 -5.86 11.75
C GLY A 172 -0.79 -6.96 11.07
N VAL A 173 -1.29 -7.43 9.93
CA VAL A 173 -0.83 -8.67 9.29
C VAL A 173 -0.41 -8.45 7.84
N LEU A 174 0.74 -8.97 7.45
CA LEU A 174 1.21 -9.01 6.06
C LEU A 174 0.64 -10.24 5.34
N LEU A 175 -0.24 -10.03 4.36
CA LEU A 175 -0.93 -11.14 3.68
C LEU A 175 0.00 -12.01 2.83
N ASN A 176 1.08 -11.43 2.32
CA ASN A 176 2.13 -12.16 1.60
C ASN A 176 2.87 -13.13 2.53
N GLU A 177 3.04 -12.76 3.80
CA GLU A 177 3.69 -13.61 4.80
C GLU A 177 2.80 -14.75 5.26
N LEU A 178 1.49 -14.49 5.31
CA LEU A 178 0.48 -15.50 5.59
C LEU A 178 0.26 -16.45 4.40
N GLY A 179 0.65 -16.07 3.18
CA GLY A 179 0.53 -16.90 1.98
C GLY A 179 -0.78 -16.70 1.21
N MET A 180 -1.40 -15.53 1.34
CA MET A 180 -2.66 -15.17 0.68
C MET A 180 -2.49 -14.44 -0.66
N ASP A 181 -1.28 -13.99 -1.02
CA ASP A 181 -1.05 -13.19 -2.24
C ASP A 181 -1.49 -13.90 -3.53
N GLU A 182 -0.99 -15.11 -3.80
CA GLU A 182 -1.15 -15.76 -5.12
C GLU A 182 -2.59 -16.15 -5.45
N ARG A 183 -3.34 -16.63 -4.45
CA ARG A 183 -4.67 -17.23 -4.67
C ARG A 183 -5.82 -16.41 -4.14
N LEU A 184 -5.59 -15.43 -3.26
CA LEU A 184 -6.63 -14.51 -2.77
C LEU A 184 -6.45 -13.11 -3.36
N VAL A 185 -5.30 -12.47 -3.10
CA VAL A 185 -5.10 -11.04 -3.41
C VAL A 185 -4.86 -10.82 -4.91
N THR A 186 -4.10 -11.70 -5.56
CA THR A 186 -3.85 -11.63 -7.00
C THR A 186 -5.15 -11.69 -7.80
N PRO A 187 -6.03 -12.70 -7.61
CA PRO A 187 -7.35 -12.70 -8.25
C PRO A 187 -8.19 -11.46 -7.92
N LEU A 188 -8.18 -10.98 -6.67
CA LEU A 188 -8.92 -9.77 -6.31
C LEU A 188 -8.46 -8.54 -7.11
N ARG A 189 -7.14 -8.32 -7.21
CA ARG A 189 -6.54 -7.25 -8.04
C ARG A 189 -6.95 -7.39 -9.51
N GLU A 190 -6.92 -8.59 -10.05
CA GLU A 190 -7.29 -8.84 -11.45
C GLU A 190 -8.77 -8.52 -11.72
N ARG A 191 -9.67 -8.78 -10.75
CA ARG A 191 -11.10 -8.42 -10.83
C ARG A 191 -11.39 -6.94 -10.62
N LEU A 192 -10.54 -6.24 -9.88
CA LEU A 192 -10.61 -4.78 -9.74
C LEU A 192 -10.11 -4.05 -10.99
N ARG A 193 -9.24 -4.68 -11.80
CA ARG A 193 -8.56 -4.04 -12.92
C ARG A 193 -9.51 -3.40 -13.96
N PRO A 194 -10.64 -4.02 -14.36
CA PRO A 194 -11.59 -3.37 -15.26
C PRO A 194 -12.18 -2.07 -14.68
N LEU A 195 -12.44 -2.04 -13.37
CA LEU A 195 -12.94 -0.85 -12.68
C LEU A 195 -11.84 0.22 -12.67
N THR A 196 -10.62 -0.13 -12.26
CA THR A 196 -9.51 0.82 -12.18
C THR A 196 -9.07 1.33 -13.54
N ALA A 197 -9.25 0.56 -14.62
CA ALA A 197 -9.01 0.99 -15.99
C ALA A 197 -9.91 2.20 -16.37
N LEU A 198 -11.18 2.17 -15.95
CA LEU A 198 -12.12 3.26 -16.17
C LEU A 198 -11.90 4.41 -15.17
N LEU A 199 -11.66 4.08 -13.90
CA LEU A 199 -11.56 5.06 -12.82
C LEU A 199 -10.24 5.81 -12.79
N TYR A 200 -9.13 5.23 -13.26
CA TYR A 200 -7.76 5.77 -13.15
C TYR A 200 -6.88 5.49 -14.39
N PRO A 201 -7.34 5.78 -15.62
CA PRO A 201 -6.60 5.46 -16.84
C PRO A 201 -5.20 6.09 -16.88
N GLU A 202 -5.05 7.31 -16.37
CA GLU A 202 -3.78 8.05 -16.38
C GLU A 202 -2.72 7.52 -15.41
N LEU A 203 -3.13 6.70 -14.43
CA LEU A 203 -2.24 6.07 -13.46
C LEU A 203 -1.88 4.63 -13.84
N GLY A 204 -2.25 4.19 -15.04
CA GLY A 204 -2.07 2.80 -15.45
C GLY A 204 -3.06 1.86 -14.78
N GLY A 205 -4.29 2.33 -14.47
CA GLY A 205 -5.32 1.50 -13.84
C GLY A 205 -5.68 0.22 -14.61
N ALA A 206 -5.43 0.19 -15.93
CA ALA A 206 -5.60 -0.98 -16.79
C ALA A 206 -4.44 -1.99 -16.74
N CYS A 207 -3.31 -1.64 -16.14
CA CYS A 207 -2.09 -2.43 -16.09
C CYS A 207 -1.48 -2.48 -14.69
N LEU A 208 -2.33 -2.52 -13.66
CA LEU A 208 -1.93 -2.80 -12.30
C LEU A 208 -1.55 -4.28 -12.20
N ASP A 209 -0.26 -4.61 -12.18
CA ASP A 209 0.33 -5.96 -12.27
C ASP A 209 1.04 -6.42 -10.98
N SER A 210 1.30 -5.51 -10.05
CA SER A 210 1.91 -5.78 -8.73
C SER A 210 0.99 -5.32 -7.60
N HIS A 211 1.13 -5.93 -6.44
CA HIS A 211 0.49 -5.45 -5.22
C HIS A 211 1.32 -5.67 -3.98
N ARG A 212 0.94 -4.97 -2.90
CA ARG A 212 1.27 -5.32 -1.53
C ARG A 212 -0.02 -5.24 -0.73
N ALA A 213 -0.40 -6.34 -0.08
CA ALA A 213 -1.58 -6.38 0.75
C ALA A 213 -1.25 -6.64 2.22
N PHE A 214 -1.92 -5.90 3.08
CA PHE A 214 -1.74 -5.99 4.52
C PHE A 214 -3.00 -5.52 5.22
N VAL A 215 -3.17 -5.99 6.44
CA VAL A 215 -4.23 -5.53 7.34
C VAL A 215 -3.60 -4.63 8.39
N VAL A 216 -4.26 -3.52 8.70
CA VAL A 216 -3.91 -2.64 9.82
C VAL A 216 -4.94 -2.77 10.93
N LYS A 217 -4.49 -2.65 12.17
CA LYS A 217 -5.31 -2.68 13.38
C LYS A 217 -5.13 -1.39 14.18
N TYR A 218 -6.25 -0.81 14.62
CA TYR A 218 -6.27 0.30 15.58
C TYR A 218 -7.05 -0.10 16.84
N ALA A 219 -6.52 0.24 18.02
CA ALA A 219 -7.12 -0.04 19.33
C ALA A 219 -6.59 0.93 20.41
N LEU A 220 -7.33 1.13 21.51
CA LEU A 220 -7.04 2.14 22.56
C LEU A 220 -5.67 2.07 23.24
N HIS A 221 -4.96 0.95 23.11
CA HIS A 221 -3.62 0.73 23.69
C HIS A 221 -2.59 0.28 22.65
N GLU A 222 -2.92 0.45 21.37
CA GLU A 222 -2.09 0.11 20.22
C GLU A 222 -1.91 1.37 19.36
N ASP A 223 -1.97 1.26 18.04
CA ASP A 223 -2.06 2.44 17.17
C ASP A 223 -3.48 3.03 17.26
N LEU A 224 -3.60 4.35 17.45
CA LEU A 224 -4.89 5.05 17.47
C LEU A 224 -5.24 5.68 16.12
N ASP A 225 -4.22 6.19 15.44
CA ASP A 225 -4.31 6.98 14.22
C ASP A 225 -3.21 6.60 13.23
N LEU A 226 -3.24 7.25 12.06
CA LEU A 226 -2.12 7.20 11.13
C LEU A 226 -1.89 8.59 10.57
N SER A 227 -0.71 9.15 10.88
CA SER A 227 -0.27 10.44 10.34
C SER A 227 -0.33 10.47 8.81
N SER A 228 -0.49 11.68 8.27
CA SER A 228 -0.58 11.89 6.83
C SER A 228 0.59 11.29 6.07
N HIS A 229 0.29 10.66 4.95
CA HIS A 229 1.27 10.01 4.09
C HIS A 229 0.75 9.88 2.66
N TYR A 230 1.61 9.30 1.82
CA TYR A 230 1.27 8.79 0.51
C TYR A 230 1.44 7.29 0.52
N ASP A 231 0.66 6.59 -0.27
CA ASP A 231 0.90 5.17 -0.52
C ASP A 231 1.94 4.98 -1.59
N ASN A 232 2.78 3.95 -1.41
CA ASN A 232 3.63 3.47 -2.48
C ASN A 232 2.79 2.63 -3.46
N ALA A 233 1.81 3.25 -4.12
CA ALA A 233 0.85 2.63 -5.02
C ALA A 233 0.41 3.61 -6.13
N GLU A 234 -0.07 3.08 -7.25
CA GLU A 234 -0.79 3.88 -8.24
C GLU A 234 -2.26 4.04 -7.80
N VAL A 235 -2.88 2.93 -7.37
CA VAL A 235 -4.24 2.88 -6.81
C VAL A 235 -4.21 2.07 -5.52
N THR A 236 -4.90 2.57 -4.49
CA THR A 236 -5.07 1.85 -3.22
C THR A 236 -6.53 1.45 -3.06
N LEU A 237 -6.75 0.22 -2.60
CA LEU A 237 -8.02 -0.23 -2.04
C LEU A 237 -7.88 -0.31 -0.51
N ASN A 238 -8.80 0.30 0.22
CA ASN A 238 -8.90 0.22 1.68
C ASN A 238 -10.29 -0.28 2.08
N VAL A 239 -10.40 -1.52 2.54
CA VAL A 239 -11.68 -2.17 2.91
C VAL A 239 -11.82 -2.26 4.42
N SER A 240 -12.94 -1.77 4.96
CA SER A 240 -13.28 -1.99 6.37
C SER A 240 -13.74 -3.42 6.57
N LEU A 241 -13.00 -4.19 7.38
CA LEU A 241 -13.32 -5.59 7.67
C LEU A 241 -14.35 -5.74 8.81
N GLY A 242 -14.71 -4.64 9.49
CA GLY A 242 -15.70 -4.62 10.57
C GLY A 242 -15.07 -4.32 11.93
N LYS A 243 -15.63 -4.94 12.97
CA LYS A 243 -15.53 -4.57 14.41
C LYS A 243 -16.28 -3.29 14.76
N GLU A 244 -16.61 -3.15 16.04
CA GLU A 244 -17.28 -1.96 16.57
C GLU A 244 -16.22 -0.95 17.01
N PHE A 245 -16.30 0.28 16.49
CA PHE A 245 -15.46 1.41 16.88
C PHE A 245 -16.21 2.74 16.65
N THR A 246 -15.68 3.82 17.23
CA THR A 246 -16.17 5.18 17.01
C THR A 246 -15.04 6.09 16.55
N GLU A 247 -15.37 7.12 15.77
CA GLU A 247 -14.40 7.99 15.07
C GLU A 247 -13.52 7.19 14.08
N GLY A 248 -12.30 7.64 13.79
CA GLY A 248 -11.39 6.87 12.93
C GLY A 248 -11.58 7.04 11.43
N ASN A 249 -12.23 8.12 10.99
CA ASN A 249 -12.39 8.42 9.56
C ASN A 249 -11.04 8.51 8.85
N LEU A 250 -11.04 8.23 7.55
CA LEU A 250 -9.92 8.66 6.72
C LEU A 250 -10.10 10.12 6.35
N TYR A 251 -9.01 10.85 6.32
CA TYR A 251 -8.98 12.19 5.76
C TYR A 251 -8.13 12.23 4.50
N PHE A 252 -8.58 12.97 3.49
CA PHE A 252 -7.91 13.10 2.20
C PHE A 252 -7.61 14.56 1.88
N GLY A 253 -6.33 14.88 1.78
CA GLY A 253 -5.81 16.20 1.46
C GLY A 253 -5.72 16.48 -0.04
N GLU A 254 -4.97 17.53 -0.37
CA GLU A 254 -4.62 17.89 -1.76
C GLU A 254 -3.47 17.02 -2.31
N PHE A 255 -3.36 16.98 -3.64
CA PHE A 255 -2.24 16.34 -4.30
C PHE A 255 -0.96 17.18 -4.14
N ASN A 256 0.20 16.51 -4.04
CA ASN A 256 1.53 17.14 -4.07
C ASN A 256 1.79 18.18 -2.96
N GLN A 257 1.11 18.12 -1.82
CA GLN A 257 1.43 18.93 -0.65
C GLN A 257 2.35 18.18 0.31
N ASP A 258 3.12 18.91 1.11
CA ASP A 258 3.79 18.26 2.24
C ASP A 258 2.71 17.61 3.13
N PRO A 259 2.89 16.34 3.53
CA PRO A 259 1.86 15.63 4.26
C PRO A 259 1.56 16.25 5.64
N SER A 260 2.40 17.16 6.15
CA SER A 260 2.18 17.74 7.47
C SER A 260 2.51 19.24 7.52
N PRO A 261 1.60 20.09 8.04
CA PRO A 261 0.18 19.83 8.33
C PRO A 261 -0.68 19.82 7.04
N VAL A 262 -1.78 19.07 7.00
CA VAL A 262 -2.78 19.13 5.91
C VAL A 262 -3.86 20.14 6.29
N PRO A 263 -3.85 21.36 5.74
CA PRO A 263 -4.73 22.43 6.20
C PRO A 263 -6.18 22.26 5.73
N GLN A 264 -6.40 21.50 4.66
CA GLN A 264 -7.71 21.27 4.05
C GLN A 264 -7.82 19.81 3.60
N TYR A 265 -8.83 19.12 4.11
CA TYR A 265 -9.11 17.74 3.78
C TYR A 265 -10.61 17.49 3.77
N ILE A 266 -11.01 16.41 3.09
CA ILE A 266 -12.34 15.82 3.25
C ILE A 266 -12.21 14.60 4.15
N GLU A 267 -13.24 14.33 4.95
CA GLU A 267 -13.33 13.10 5.72
C GLU A 267 -14.24 12.10 5.01
N VAL A 268 -13.84 10.84 5.06
CA VAL A 268 -14.60 9.73 4.52
C VAL A 268 -14.67 8.65 5.58
N GLU A 269 -15.89 8.36 6.03
CA GLU A 269 -16.16 7.30 6.98
C GLU A 269 -15.92 5.91 6.38
N HIS A 270 -15.68 4.94 7.26
CA HIS A 270 -15.64 3.54 6.89
C HIS A 270 -17.02 2.90 6.98
N VAL A 271 -17.30 2.01 6.02
CA VAL A 271 -18.51 1.19 6.02
C VAL A 271 -18.07 -0.26 5.90
N TRP A 272 -18.56 -1.12 6.80
CA TRP A 272 -18.19 -2.54 6.84
C TRP A 272 -18.45 -3.23 5.49
N GLY A 273 -17.47 -3.99 5.00
CA GLY A 273 -17.52 -4.75 3.74
C GLY A 273 -17.32 -3.89 2.50
N ARG A 274 -17.29 -2.56 2.67
CA ARG A 274 -17.05 -1.59 1.58
C ARG A 274 -15.58 -1.16 1.54
N GLY A 275 -15.10 -1.02 0.32
CA GLY A 275 -13.78 -0.50 0.00
C GLY A 275 -13.81 0.97 -0.37
N LEU A 276 -12.72 1.66 -0.10
CA LEU A 276 -12.38 2.95 -0.68
C LEU A 276 -11.28 2.74 -1.71
N LEU A 277 -11.56 3.08 -2.96
CA LEU A 277 -10.58 3.20 -4.03
C LEU A 277 -10.14 4.66 -4.11
N HIS A 278 -8.82 4.88 -4.07
CA HIS A 278 -8.24 6.21 -4.25
C HIS A 278 -6.85 6.12 -4.89
N ARG A 279 -6.34 7.29 -5.30
CA ARG A 279 -5.00 7.43 -5.87
C ARG A 279 -3.98 7.27 -4.76
N GLY A 280 -2.97 6.41 -4.93
CA GLY A 280 -1.95 6.19 -3.90
C GLY A 280 -1.10 7.44 -3.63
N GLY A 281 -0.84 8.23 -4.67
CA GLY A 281 -0.14 9.52 -4.58
C GLY A 281 -0.97 10.69 -4.01
N GLN A 282 -2.13 10.44 -3.40
CA GLN A 282 -2.89 11.46 -2.68
C GLN A 282 -2.49 11.50 -1.20
N VAL A 283 -2.31 12.70 -0.63
CA VAL A 283 -2.07 12.82 0.81
C VAL A 283 -3.32 12.37 1.55
N HIS A 284 -3.15 11.44 2.48
CA HIS A 284 -4.24 10.99 3.33
C HIS A 284 -3.71 10.43 4.65
N GLY A 285 -4.60 10.21 5.61
CA GLY A 285 -4.29 9.56 6.87
C GLY A 285 -5.56 9.06 7.55
N ALA A 286 -5.39 8.51 8.75
CA ALA A 286 -6.50 8.08 9.59
C ALA A 286 -6.58 8.99 10.82
N LEU A 287 -7.78 9.49 11.12
CA LEU A 287 -8.07 10.14 12.39
C LEU A 287 -8.02 9.11 13.54
N PRO A 288 -7.78 9.56 14.79
CA PRO A 288 -7.79 8.67 15.93
C PRO A 288 -9.16 8.03 16.15
N ILE A 289 -9.19 6.74 16.49
CA ILE A 289 -10.38 6.11 17.05
C ILE A 289 -10.61 6.58 18.50
N ALA A 290 -11.87 6.66 18.91
CA ALA A 290 -12.23 7.01 20.30
C ALA A 290 -12.64 5.79 21.15
N SER A 291 -13.01 4.68 20.52
CA SER A 291 -13.34 3.42 21.21
C SER A 291 -13.27 2.23 20.26
N GLY A 292 -13.22 1.02 20.83
CA GLY A 292 -13.34 -0.23 20.08
C GLY A 292 -12.08 -0.63 19.33
N GLU A 293 -12.28 -1.42 18.26
CA GLU A 293 -11.22 -1.87 17.36
C GLU A 293 -11.59 -1.61 15.91
N ARG A 294 -10.62 -1.19 15.11
CA ARG A 294 -10.80 -0.98 13.67
C ARG A 294 -9.78 -1.80 12.89
N TRP A 295 -10.28 -2.60 11.96
CA TRP A 295 -9.47 -3.46 11.11
C TRP A 295 -9.75 -3.19 9.64
N ASN A 296 -8.70 -2.90 8.88
CA ASN A 296 -8.82 -2.56 7.47
C ASN A 296 -7.85 -3.37 6.62
N LEU A 297 -8.36 -4.00 5.56
CA LEU A 297 -7.54 -4.57 4.51
C LEU A 297 -7.11 -3.47 3.54
N ILE A 298 -5.80 -3.30 3.39
CA ILE A 298 -5.19 -2.37 2.46
C ILE A 298 -4.52 -3.17 1.34
N VAL A 299 -4.83 -2.82 0.09
CA VAL A 299 -4.17 -3.37 -1.09
C VAL A 299 -3.59 -2.22 -1.90
N TRP A 300 -2.28 -2.07 -1.82
CA TRP A 300 -1.52 -1.18 -2.69
C TRP A 300 -1.34 -1.85 -4.04
N MET A 301 -1.93 -1.31 -5.09
CA MET A 301 -1.83 -1.85 -6.45
C MET A 301 -0.92 -0.97 -7.31
N ARG A 302 -0.10 -1.63 -8.12
CA ARG A 302 0.99 -0.98 -8.84
C ARG A 302 1.07 -1.42 -10.28
N SER A 303 1.60 -0.55 -11.13
CA SER A 303 1.86 -0.81 -12.54
C SER A 303 3.35 -0.71 -12.87
N SER A 304 3.95 -1.84 -13.28
CA SER A 304 5.34 -1.85 -13.76
C SER A 304 5.55 -0.99 -15.01
N ALA A 305 4.52 -0.87 -15.87
CA ALA A 305 4.56 -0.01 -17.06
C ALA A 305 4.76 1.48 -16.71
N ILE A 306 4.21 1.93 -15.58
CA ILE A 306 4.42 3.29 -15.06
C ILE A 306 5.76 3.38 -14.32
N ARG A 307 6.00 2.45 -13.40
CA ARG A 307 7.13 2.50 -12.46
C ARG A 307 8.49 2.34 -13.14
N ASN A 308 8.59 1.53 -14.19
CA ASN A 308 9.84 1.35 -14.95
C ASN A 308 10.32 2.65 -15.62
N ARG A 309 9.44 3.64 -15.81
CA ARG A 309 9.78 4.96 -16.36
C ARG A 309 10.31 5.91 -15.29
N LEU A 310 9.62 5.97 -14.15
CA LEU A 310 9.93 6.90 -13.07
C LEU A 310 9.52 6.30 -11.72
N CYS A 311 10.47 6.20 -10.79
CA CYS A 311 10.19 5.78 -9.43
C CYS A 311 9.37 6.87 -8.70
N PRO A 312 8.20 6.55 -8.11
CA PRO A 312 7.38 7.55 -7.41
C PRO A 312 8.06 8.06 -6.12
N MET A 313 8.94 7.26 -5.53
CA MET A 313 9.62 7.58 -4.26
C MET A 313 10.77 8.58 -4.43
N CYS A 314 11.60 8.39 -5.47
CA CYS A 314 12.80 9.21 -5.67
C CYS A 314 12.75 10.11 -6.91
N ARG A 315 11.66 10.04 -7.69
CA ARG A 315 11.40 10.83 -8.91
C ARG A 315 12.53 10.76 -9.94
N ARG A 316 13.16 9.58 -10.05
CA ARG A 316 14.25 9.28 -11.00
C ARG A 316 13.95 7.95 -11.72
N LYS A 317 14.62 7.69 -12.85
CA LYS A 317 14.62 6.36 -13.47
C LYS A 317 15.07 5.34 -12.41
N PRO A 318 14.33 4.25 -12.18
CA PRO A 318 14.64 3.33 -11.09
C PRO A 318 15.96 2.60 -11.35
N GLU A 319 16.77 2.49 -10.30
CA GLU A 319 17.89 1.56 -10.25
C GLU A 319 17.37 0.27 -9.63
N LEU A 320 17.21 -0.76 -10.46
CA LEU A 320 16.52 -1.98 -10.08
C LEU A 320 17.39 -2.83 -9.13
N VAL A 321 16.77 -3.28 -8.04
CA VAL A 321 17.37 -4.19 -7.06
C VAL A 321 16.45 -5.38 -6.84
N GLU A 322 17.01 -6.48 -6.34
CA GLU A 322 16.22 -7.66 -5.99
C GLU A 322 15.14 -7.32 -4.96
N ALA A 323 13.97 -7.94 -5.15
CA ALA A 323 12.85 -7.83 -4.24
C ALA A 323 12.10 -9.17 -4.21
N GLU A 324 11.36 -9.38 -3.11
CA GLU A 324 10.56 -10.59 -2.90
C GLU A 324 9.14 -10.42 -3.48
N GLY A 325 8.57 -11.53 -3.97
CA GLY A 325 7.19 -11.57 -4.48
C GLY A 325 6.92 -10.52 -5.55
N PHE A 326 5.94 -9.65 -5.30
CA PHE A 326 5.54 -8.55 -6.18
C PHE A 326 6.41 -7.27 -6.07
N GLY A 327 7.43 -7.29 -5.20
CA GLY A 327 8.38 -6.20 -4.98
C GLY A 327 7.73 -4.83 -4.78
N ASP A 328 8.37 -3.79 -5.33
CA ASP A 328 7.78 -2.44 -5.42
C ASP A 328 7.14 -2.20 -6.79
N GLY A 329 6.78 -3.26 -7.52
CA GLY A 329 6.11 -3.15 -8.82
C GLY A 329 7.00 -2.66 -9.96
N PHE A 330 8.32 -2.88 -9.90
CA PHE A 330 9.22 -2.68 -11.05
C PHE A 330 9.50 -4.02 -11.73
N THR A 331 9.84 -4.03 -13.01
CA THR A 331 10.25 -5.24 -13.75
C THR A 331 11.42 -4.94 -14.69
N GLU A 332 12.13 -5.98 -15.12
CA GLU A 332 13.17 -5.84 -16.16
C GLU A 332 12.57 -5.81 -17.57
N GLY A 333 13.14 -4.98 -18.44
CA GLY A 333 12.79 -4.89 -19.86
C GLY A 333 11.79 -3.78 -20.20
N GLU A 334 12.08 -3.03 -21.26
CA GLU A 334 11.19 -2.00 -21.81
C GLU A 334 10.06 -2.68 -22.60
N GLU A 335 8.85 -2.71 -22.04
CA GLU A 335 7.67 -2.72 -22.90
C GLU A 335 7.30 -1.26 -23.14
N GLN A 336 7.76 -0.72 -24.27
CA GLN A 336 7.08 0.41 -24.86
C GLN A 336 5.65 -0.08 -25.15
N PRO A 337 4.59 0.49 -24.54
CA PRO A 337 3.24 0.17 -24.98
C PRO A 337 3.18 0.56 -26.45
N GLN A 338 2.76 -0.40 -27.29
CA GLN A 338 2.49 -0.13 -28.70
C GLN A 338 1.57 1.08 -28.77
N THR A 339 2.10 2.18 -29.27
CA THR A 339 1.30 3.35 -29.62
C THR A 339 0.41 2.89 -30.76
N VAL A 340 -0.87 2.66 -30.46
CA VAL A 340 -1.86 2.45 -31.51
C VAL A 340 -1.96 3.79 -32.24
N SER A 341 -1.32 3.88 -33.40
CA SER A 341 -1.43 5.01 -34.30
C SER A 341 -2.87 5.07 -34.80
N VAL A 342 -3.68 5.94 -34.20
CA VAL A 342 -4.99 6.29 -34.74
C VAL A 342 -4.79 7.37 -35.81
N CYS A 343 -4.28 6.98 -36.97
CA CYS A 343 -4.24 7.82 -38.17
C CYS A 343 -4.34 6.94 -39.42
N ALA A 344 -5.55 6.50 -39.78
CA ALA A 344 -5.94 6.19 -41.15
C ALA A 344 -7.47 6.02 -41.27
N LEU A 345 -8.18 7.15 -41.27
CA LEU A 345 -9.42 7.29 -42.04
C LEU A 345 -9.29 8.61 -42.81
N GLY A 346 -8.70 8.48 -44.00
CA GLY A 346 -8.85 9.40 -45.12
C GLY A 346 -9.62 8.69 -46.22
#